data_AF-J5JCM7-F1
#
_entry.id   AF-J5JCM7-F1
#
_cell.length_a   1.000
_cell.length_b   1.000
_cell.length_c   1.000
_cell.angle_alpha   90.00
_cell.angle_beta   90.00
_cell.angle_gamma   90.00
#
_symmetry.space_group_name_H-M   'P 1'
#
loop_
_entity.id
_entity.type
_entity.pdbx_description
1 polymer ?
#
loop_
_entity_poly.entity_id
_entity_poly.type
_entity_poly.pdbx_seq_one_letter_code
_entity_poly.pdbx_strand_id
1 'polypeptide(L)'
;MATPVVERMKPDRLGLGSAVCESVTKNTTEFAVFAQEHEAHEEILLAKCPPTLWPHGSYRASCPRPILISESHCRQLKDLHGALTAAMNDIVSRWWKDKAANFPARMPLEQEEKQLLQPKI
;
A
#
# COMPACT_ATOMS: atom_id res chain seq x y z
N MET A 1 -35.04 15.52 5.81
CA MET A 1 -34.36 14.76 4.75
C MET A 1 -32.98 15.38 4.55
N ALA A 2 -31.93 14.81 5.13
CA ALA A 2 -30.57 15.31 4.93
C ALA A 2 -30.06 14.86 3.56
N THR A 3 -29.82 15.80 2.65
CA THR A 3 -29.13 15.53 1.39
C THR A 3 -27.75 14.95 1.69
N PRO A 4 -27.37 13.77 1.15
CA PRO A 4 -26.03 13.25 1.33
C PRO A 4 -25.06 14.23 0.71
N VAL A 5 -24.16 14.78 1.54
CA VAL A 5 -23.02 15.55 1.06
C VAL A 5 -22.21 14.60 0.19
N VAL A 6 -22.25 14.81 -1.13
CA VAL A 6 -21.42 14.06 -2.08
C VAL A 6 -19.99 14.50 -1.82
N GLU A 7 -19.28 13.70 -1.02
CA GLU A 7 -17.87 13.94 -0.72
C GLU A 7 -17.09 13.89 -2.04
N ARG A 8 -16.49 15.02 -2.42
CA ARG A 8 -15.71 15.12 -3.66
C ARG A 8 -14.51 14.18 -3.56
N MET A 9 -14.52 13.10 -4.32
CA MET A 9 -13.40 12.18 -4.45
C MET A 9 -12.22 12.93 -5.09
N LYS A 10 -11.04 12.83 -4.49
CA LYS A 10 -9.82 13.46 -4.97
C LYS A 10 -8.87 12.39 -5.51
N PRO A 11 -8.23 12.64 -6.66
CA PRO A 11 -7.17 11.77 -7.16
C PRO A 11 -6.01 11.75 -6.19
N ASP A 12 -5.55 10.55 -5.85
CA ASP A 12 -4.41 10.31 -4.99
C ASP A 12 -3.45 9.31 -5.63
N ARG A 13 -2.15 9.57 -5.49
CA ARG A 13 -1.08 8.68 -5.96
C ARG A 13 -0.58 7.88 -4.77
N LEU A 14 -1.11 6.67 -4.62
CA LEU A 14 -0.61 5.71 -3.63
C LEU A 14 0.75 5.17 -4.13
N GLY A 15 1.88 5.70 -3.62
CA GLY A 15 3.18 5.09 -3.95
C GLY A 15 4.47 5.87 -3.72
N LEU A 16 4.45 7.14 -3.32
CA LEU A 16 5.68 7.87 -2.98
C LEU A 16 5.52 8.53 -1.62
N GLY A 17 6.45 8.25 -0.71
CA GLY A 17 6.44 8.75 0.65
C GLY A 17 6.26 10.27 0.71
N SER A 18 5.56 10.69 1.77
CA SER A 18 5.23 12.07 2.14
C SER A 18 4.09 12.75 1.36
N ALA A 19 2.87 12.38 1.73
CA ALA A 19 1.86 13.32 2.24
C ALA A 19 1.58 14.60 1.44
N VAL A 20 0.98 14.51 0.25
CA VAL A 20 0.08 15.57 -0.26
C VAL A 20 -0.96 14.93 -1.17
N CYS A 21 -2.23 14.85 -0.74
CA CYS A 21 -3.34 14.62 -1.66
C CYS A 21 -3.55 15.87 -2.50
N GLU A 22 -3.19 15.86 -3.78
CA GLU A 22 -3.37 17.00 -4.68
C GLU A 22 -4.43 16.72 -5.75
N SER A 23 -5.33 17.68 -5.98
CA SER A 23 -6.54 17.47 -6.79
C SER A 23 -6.30 17.68 -8.29
N VAL A 24 -6.80 16.76 -9.12
CA VAL A 24 -6.80 16.81 -10.59
C VAL A 24 -8.24 16.93 -11.11
N THR A 25 -8.51 17.89 -11.98
CA THR A 25 -9.82 18.12 -12.64
C THR A 25 -9.87 17.37 -13.99
N LYS A 26 -10.99 16.71 -14.31
CA LYS A 26 -11.17 15.90 -15.54
C LYS A 26 -12.12 16.56 -16.57
N ASN A 27 -11.85 16.36 -17.85
CA ASN A 27 -12.67 16.74 -19.01
C ASN A 27 -12.47 15.77 -20.19
N THR A 28 -13.58 15.45 -20.89
CA THR A 28 -13.95 14.26 -21.70
C THR A 28 -13.06 13.84 -22.90
N THR A 29 -11.91 14.48 -23.14
CA THR A 29 -10.97 14.14 -24.23
C THR A 29 -9.99 13.03 -23.79
N GLU A 30 -10.49 11.97 -23.17
CA GLU A 30 -9.71 11.24 -22.14
C GLU A 30 -9.02 9.95 -22.63
N PHE A 31 -9.65 9.11 -23.45
CA PHE A 31 -9.13 7.75 -23.69
C PHE A 31 -7.85 7.67 -24.54
N ALA A 32 -7.72 8.49 -25.59
CA ALA A 32 -6.50 8.49 -26.42
C ALA A 32 -5.29 9.06 -25.67
N VAL A 33 -5.52 10.10 -24.87
CA VAL A 33 -4.53 10.64 -23.92
C VAL A 33 -4.14 9.58 -22.90
N PHE A 34 -5.09 8.71 -22.53
CA PHE A 34 -4.82 7.66 -21.56
C PHE A 34 -3.91 6.54 -22.08
N ALA A 35 -4.11 6.12 -23.32
CA ALA A 35 -3.19 5.19 -23.97
C ALA A 35 -1.79 5.80 -24.09
N GLN A 36 -1.69 7.06 -24.52
CA GLN A 36 -0.41 7.75 -24.68
C GLN A 36 0.36 7.90 -23.35
N GLU A 37 -0.32 8.28 -22.26
CA GLU A 37 0.33 8.38 -20.94
C GLU A 37 0.75 7.01 -20.39
N HIS A 38 0.02 5.95 -20.72
CA HIS A 38 0.37 4.58 -20.33
C HIS A 38 1.61 4.09 -21.07
N GLU A 39 1.69 4.32 -22.38
CA GLU A 39 2.88 4.04 -23.19
C GLU A 39 4.11 4.81 -22.69
N ALA A 40 3.97 6.12 -22.44
CA ALA A 40 5.06 6.94 -21.89
C ALA A 40 5.52 6.45 -20.51
N HIS A 41 4.58 5.96 -19.67
CA HIS A 41 4.92 5.40 -18.38
C HIS A 41 5.69 4.07 -18.51
N GLU A 42 5.27 3.20 -19.42
CA GLU A 42 6.00 1.96 -19.72
C GLU A 42 7.41 2.26 -20.20
N GLU A 43 7.61 3.25 -21.07
CA GLU A 43 8.95 3.68 -21.52
C GLU A 43 9.84 4.12 -20.35
N ILE A 44 9.29 4.89 -19.40
CA ILE A 44 10.02 5.32 -18.19
C ILE A 44 10.43 4.11 -17.34
N LEU A 45 9.55 3.12 -17.17
CA LEU A 45 9.86 1.90 -16.42
C LEU A 45 10.95 1.08 -17.12
N LEU A 46 10.87 0.93 -18.44
CA LEU A 46 11.83 0.18 -19.23
C LEU A 46 13.19 0.88 -19.32
N ALA A 47 13.23 2.21 -19.29
CA ALA A 47 14.47 2.98 -19.21
C ALA A 47 15.21 2.74 -17.88
N LYS A 48 14.49 2.44 -16.79
CA LYS A 48 15.08 2.17 -15.48
C LYS A 48 15.43 0.70 -15.26
N CYS A 49 14.65 -0.21 -15.83
CA CYS A 49 14.82 -1.64 -15.62
C CYS A 49 14.46 -2.42 -16.89
N PRO A 50 15.38 -3.24 -17.43
CA PRO A 50 15.14 -3.99 -18.66
C PRO A 50 13.96 -4.97 -18.50
N PRO A 51 13.20 -5.25 -19.59
CA PRO A 51 11.99 -6.09 -19.54
C PRO A 51 12.21 -7.47 -18.92
N THR A 52 13.41 -8.02 -19.04
CA THR A 52 13.78 -9.37 -18.55
C THR A 52 13.79 -9.49 -17.03
N LEU A 53 13.97 -8.37 -16.32
CA LEU A 53 14.00 -8.34 -14.85
C LEU A 53 12.60 -8.15 -14.24
N TRP A 54 11.59 -7.82 -15.05
CA TRP A 54 10.22 -7.68 -14.58
C TRP A 54 9.52 -9.04 -14.54
N PRO A 55 9.14 -9.57 -13.37
CA PRO A 55 8.44 -10.84 -13.28
C PRO A 55 7.15 -10.79 -14.10
N HIS A 56 6.99 -11.74 -15.02
CA HIS A 56 5.82 -11.88 -15.88
C HIS A 56 5.42 -10.58 -16.63
N GLY A 57 6.37 -9.70 -16.93
CA GLY A 57 6.08 -8.44 -17.61
C GLY A 57 5.27 -7.45 -16.75
N SER A 58 5.44 -7.49 -15.43
CA SER A 58 4.72 -6.66 -14.46
C SER A 58 4.82 -5.15 -14.70
N TYR A 59 5.79 -4.65 -15.49
CA TYR A 59 5.83 -3.25 -15.94
C TYR A 59 4.55 -2.82 -16.67
N ARG A 60 3.89 -3.74 -17.40
CA ARG A 60 2.63 -3.46 -18.13
C ARG A 60 1.41 -3.38 -17.22
N ALA A 61 1.47 -3.99 -16.04
CA ALA A 61 0.39 -3.94 -15.05
C ALA A 61 0.39 -2.63 -14.25
N SER A 62 1.42 -1.80 -14.42
CA SER A 62 1.50 -0.51 -13.76
C SER A 62 0.46 0.46 -14.33
N CYS A 63 -0.22 1.21 -13.46
CA CYS A 63 -1.21 2.20 -13.88
C CYS A 63 -0.71 3.59 -13.49
N PRO A 64 -0.40 4.49 -14.45
CA PRO A 64 0.09 5.85 -14.14
C PRO A 64 -0.99 6.77 -13.58
N ARG A 65 -2.25 6.31 -13.55
CA ARG A 65 -3.42 7.07 -13.15
C ARG A 65 -3.53 7.15 -11.63
N PRO A 66 -3.76 8.34 -11.07
CA PRO A 66 -4.09 8.46 -9.65
C PRO A 66 -5.41 7.76 -9.36
N ILE A 67 -5.48 7.06 -8.23
CA ILE A 67 -6.69 6.43 -7.72
C ILE A 67 -7.50 7.50 -7.00
N LEU A 68 -8.78 7.64 -7.33
CA LEU A 68 -9.64 8.61 -6.66
C LEU A 68 -10.07 8.06 -5.29
N ILE A 69 -9.70 8.74 -4.20
CA ILE A 69 -10.16 8.44 -2.84
C ILE A 69 -10.77 9.67 -2.17
N SER A 70 -11.67 9.45 -1.23
CA SER A 70 -12.23 10.54 -0.41
C SER A 70 -11.31 10.88 0.77
N GLU A 71 -11.46 12.06 1.35
CA GLU A 71 -10.69 12.45 2.54
C GLU A 71 -11.06 11.58 3.74
N SER A 72 -12.34 11.22 3.87
CA SER A 72 -12.83 10.27 4.87
C SER A 72 -12.16 8.91 4.74
N HIS A 73 -12.01 8.40 3.51
CA HIS A 73 -11.34 7.14 3.25
C HIS A 73 -9.83 7.22 3.56
N CYS A 74 -9.18 8.32 3.21
CA CYS A 74 -7.77 8.56 3.57
C CYS A 74 -7.58 8.56 5.10
N ARG A 75 -8.50 9.18 5.85
CA ARG A 75 -8.46 9.19 7.32
C ARG A 75 -8.66 7.78 7.89
N GLN A 76 -9.65 7.04 7.42
CA GLN A 76 -9.89 5.66 7.82
C GLN A 76 -8.67 4.76 7.55
N LEU A 77 -8.01 4.95 6.41
CA LEU A 77 -6.81 4.20 6.07
C LEU A 77 -5.64 4.51 7.02
N LYS A 78 -5.48 5.79 7.41
CA LYS A 78 -4.48 6.20 8.41
C LYS A 78 -4.77 5.59 9.78
N ASP A 79 -6.03 5.63 10.23
CA ASP A 79 -6.44 5.07 11.51
C ASP A 79 -6.24 3.55 11.53
N LEU A 80 -6.61 2.87 10.44
CA LEU A 80 -6.38 1.43 10.26
C LEU A 80 -4.89 1.10 10.28
N HIS A 81 -4.06 1.86 9.57
CA HIS A 81 -2.61 1.67 9.56
C HIS A 81 -2.01 1.84 10.97
N GLY A 82 -2.45 2.86 11.71
CA GLY A 82 -2.04 3.07 13.09
C GLY A 82 -2.44 1.92 14.00
N ALA A 83 -3.69 1.47 13.91
CA ALA A 83 -4.19 0.34 14.69
C ALA A 83 -3.46 -0.97 14.37
N LEU A 84 -3.18 -1.24 13.09
CA LEU A 84 -2.44 -2.42 12.65
C LEU A 84 -1.00 -2.38 13.17
N THR A 85 -0.34 -1.23 13.08
CA THR A 85 1.02 -1.05 13.59
C THR A 85 1.08 -1.28 15.11
N ALA A 86 0.13 -0.72 15.86
CA ALA A 86 0.03 -0.92 17.30
C ALA A 86 -0.21 -2.39 17.66
N ALA A 87 -1.14 -3.07 16.96
CA ALA A 87 -1.44 -4.47 17.17
C ALA A 87 -0.23 -5.37 16.87
N MET A 88 0.49 -5.12 15.79
CA MET A 88 1.71 -5.86 15.45
C MET A 88 2.80 -5.68 16.52
N ASN A 89 3.02 -4.44 16.99
CA ASN A 89 3.99 -4.17 18.05
C ASN A 89 3.63 -4.86 19.38
N ASP A 90 2.34 -4.90 19.74
CA ASP A 90 1.86 -5.64 20.92
C ASP A 90 2.10 -7.16 20.77
N ILE A 91 1.74 -7.73 19.62
CA ILE A 91 1.92 -9.16 19.32
C ILE A 91 3.40 -9.55 19.41
N VAL A 92 4.30 -8.79 18.76
CA VAL A 92 5.74 -9.06 18.78
C VAL A 92 6.30 -8.96 20.20
N SER A 93 5.87 -7.96 20.98
CA SER A 93 6.32 -7.77 22.37
C SER A 93 5.87 -8.91 23.29
N ARG A 94 4.72 -9.52 22.99
CA ARG A 94 4.14 -10.65 23.74
C ARG A 94 4.54 -12.02 23.21
N TRP A 95 5.21 -12.07 22.05
CA TRP A 95 5.44 -13.29 21.27
C TRP A 95 5.95 -14.48 22.11
N TRP A 96 6.94 -14.22 22.98
CA TRP A 96 7.55 -15.25 23.86
C TRP A 96 6.98 -15.30 25.28
N LYS A 97 6.25 -14.26 25.71
CA LYS A 97 5.77 -14.10 27.09
C LYS A 97 4.36 -14.65 27.27
N ASP A 98 3.54 -14.51 26.24
CA ASP A 98 2.13 -14.88 26.29
C ASP A 98 1.93 -16.36 25.93
N LYS A 99 1.91 -17.19 26.98
CA LYS A 99 1.67 -18.62 26.87
C LYS A 99 0.23 -18.96 26.45
N ALA A 100 -0.74 -18.09 26.70
CA ALA A 100 -2.14 -18.34 26.34
C ALA A 100 -2.37 -18.15 24.85
N ALA A 101 -1.77 -17.10 24.26
CA ALA A 101 -1.87 -16.85 22.82
C ALA A 101 -1.01 -17.81 21.98
N ASN A 102 0.08 -18.34 22.56
CA ASN A 102 0.96 -19.35 21.98
C ASN A 102 1.38 -19.05 20.53
N PHE A 103 1.77 -17.79 20.29
CA PHE A 103 2.17 -17.30 18.96
C PHE A 103 3.23 -18.15 18.26
N PRO A 104 4.29 -18.65 18.93
CA PRO A 104 5.32 -19.45 18.28
C PRO A 104 4.82 -20.78 17.70
N ALA A 105 3.72 -21.33 18.23
CA ALA A 105 3.11 -22.54 17.69
C ALA A 105 2.19 -22.24 16.48
N ARG A 106 1.56 -21.07 16.46
CA ARG A 106 0.68 -20.62 15.37
C ARG A 106 1.46 -20.14 14.15
N MET A 107 2.68 -19.66 14.36
CA MET A 107 3.65 -19.30 13.33
C MET A 107 4.99 -19.94 13.66
N PRO A 108 5.18 -21.22 13.27
CA PRO A 108 6.38 -21.96 13.59
C PRO A 108 7.60 -21.35 12.90
N LEU A 109 8.54 -20.89 13.71
CA LEU A 109 9.87 -20.47 13.24
C LEU A 109 10.83 -21.66 13.26
N GLU A 110 11.83 -21.64 12.40
CA GLU A 110 12.93 -22.61 12.43
C GLU A 110 13.76 -22.46 13.71
N GLN A 111 14.46 -23.52 14.10
CA GLN A 111 15.16 -23.54 15.38
C GLN A 111 16.26 -22.46 15.46
N GLU A 112 16.93 -22.18 14.35
CA GLU A 112 17.95 -21.13 14.24
C GLU A 112 17.34 -19.73 14.44
N GLU A 113 16.20 -19.47 13.80
CA GLU A 113 15.45 -18.20 13.93
C GLU A 113 14.96 -17.99 15.37
N LYS A 114 14.47 -19.05 16.02
CA LYS A 114 14.04 -19.00 17.42
C LYS A 114 15.19 -18.62 18.34
N GLN A 115 16.39 -19.18 18.14
CA GLN A 115 17.56 -18.85 18.95
C GLN A 115 18.02 -17.40 18.76
N LEU A 116 17.87 -16.85 17.56
CA LEU A 116 18.21 -15.46 17.26
C LEU A 116 17.20 -14.46 17.86
N LEU A 117 15.91 -14.78 17.75
CA LEU A 117 14.81 -13.87 18.08
C LEU A 117 14.32 -13.98 19.53
N GLN A 118 14.71 -15.02 20.25
CA GLN A 118 14.41 -15.11 21.67
C GLN A 118 15.23 -14.06 22.44
N PRO A 119 14.58 -13.24 23.28
CA PRO A 119 15.32 -12.33 24.14
C PRO A 119 16.21 -13.16 25.06
N LYS A 120 17.53 -12.93 25.00
CA LYS A 120 18.48 -13.47 25.97
C LYS A 120 18.14 -12.83 27.32
N ILE A 121 17.57 -13.62 28.22
CA ILE A 121 17.37 -13.28 29.63
C ILE A 121 18.66 -13.61 30.38
#